data_AF-A0A9D8B875-F1
#
_entry.id   AF-A0A9D8B875-F1
#
_cell.length_a   1.000
_cell.length_b   1.000
_cell.length_c   1.000
_cell.angle_alpha   90.00
_cell.angle_beta   90.00
_cell.angle_gamma   90.00
#
_symmetry.space_group_name_H-M   'P 1'
#
loop_
_entity.id
_entity.type
_entity.pdbx_description
1 polymer ?
#
loop_
_entity_poly.entity_id
_entity_poly.type
_entity_poly.pdbx_seq_one_letter_code
_entity_poly.pdbx_strand_id
1 'polypeptide(L)' 'MLTTVTQAPAIPVDELDLRLIAQLETNPRESNLHLARDLGVSPSTVSRKLRRLLDE' A
#
# COMPACT_ATOMS: atom_id res chain seq x y z
N MET A 1 32.12 -5.14 14.41
CA MET A 1 30.81 -5.81 14.43
C MET A 1 30.09 -5.41 13.15
N LEU A 2 30.18 -6.22 12.11
CA LEU A 2 29.54 -5.94 10.82
C LEU A 2 28.13 -6.56 10.88
N THR A 3 27.11 -5.76 11.14
CA THR A 3 25.72 -6.23 11.13
C THR A 3 25.25 -6.29 9.69
N THR A 4 25.36 -7.46 9.06
CA THR A 4 24.82 -7.69 7.72
C THR A 4 23.30 -7.72 7.83
N VAL A 5 22.64 -6.61 7.53
CA VAL A 5 21.19 -6.61 7.30
C VAL A 5 20.98 -7.33 5.96
N THR A 6 20.52 -8.58 6.01
CA THR A 6 19.93 -9.25 4.85
C THR A 6 18.76 -8.40 4.39
N GLN A 7 18.98 -7.58 3.35
CA GLN A 7 17.91 -6.91 2.65
C GLN A 7 17.21 -7.98 1.82
N ALA A 8 16.00 -8.37 2.25
CA ALA A 8 15.07 -9.09 1.40
C ALA A 8 14.86 -8.26 0.11
N PRO A 9 14.55 -8.89 -1.04
CA PRO A 9 14.21 -8.14 -2.24
C PRO A 9 13.02 -7.23 -1.93
N ALA A 10 13.30 -5.94 -1.73
CA ALA A 10 12.27 -4.97 -1.41
C ALA A 10 11.50 -4.68 -2.70
N ILE A 11 10.23 -5.10 -2.75
CA ILE A 11 9.36 -4.58 -3.81
C ILE A 11 9.30 -3.06 -3.63
N PRO A 12 9.60 -2.29 -4.69
CA PRO A 12 9.54 -0.84 -4.59
C PRO A 12 8.10 -0.42 -4.29
N VAL A 13 7.90 0.07 -3.08
CA VAL A 13 6.68 0.73 -2.61
C VAL A 13 6.67 2.12 -3.23
N ASP A 14 5.59 2.45 -3.95
CA ASP A 14 5.44 3.76 -4.57
C ASP A 14 4.62 4.73 -3.71
N GLU A 15 4.59 6.00 -4.09
CA GLU A 15 3.90 7.05 -3.34
C GLU A 15 2.41 6.76 -3.12
N LEU A 16 1.75 6.13 -4.10
CA LEU A 16 0.34 5.80 -3.98
C LEU A 16 0.13 4.67 -2.96
N ASP A 17 1.06 3.71 -2.85
CA ASP A 17 1.01 2.69 -1.80
C ASP A 17 1.14 3.31 -0.41
N LEU A 18 2.10 4.22 -0.22
CA LEU A 18 2.33 4.88 1.07
C LEU A 18 1.08 5.66 1.51
N ARG A 19 0.47 6.40 0.59
CA ARG A 19 -0.80 7.11 0.87
C ARG A 19 -1.94 6.16 1.21
N LEU A 20 -2.01 5.02 0.53
CA LEU A 20 -3.03 4.01 0.78
C LEU A 20 -2.89 3.38 2.17
N ILE A 21 -1.64 3.08 2.57
CA ILE A 21 -1.29 2.59 3.90
C ILE A 21 -1.66 3.63 4.96
N ALA A 22 -1.24 4.88 4.81
CA ALA A 22 -1.53 5.94 5.77
C ALA A 22 -3.05 6.14 6.00
N GLN A 23 -3.84 6.02 4.94
CA GLN A 23 -5.29 6.14 5.00
C GLN A 23 -5.92 4.96 5.74
N LEU A 24 -5.43 3.74 5.50
CA LEU A 24 -5.87 2.53 6.19
C LEU A 24 -5.38 2.41 7.62
N GLU A 25 -4.22 2.98 7.97
CA GLU A 25 -3.78 3.12 9.37
C GLU A 25 -4.77 3.97 10.17
N THR A 26 -5.32 5.00 9.54
CA THR A 26 -6.33 5.88 10.14
C THR A 26 -7.69 5.18 10.21
N ASN A 27 -8.10 4.49 9.14
CA ASN A 27 -9.37 3.77 9.06
C ASN A 27 -9.22 2.41 8.36
N PRO A 28 -8.94 1.33 9.11
CA PRO A 28 -8.67 0.00 8.53
C PRO A 28 -9.85 -0.64 7.80
N ARG A 29 -11.07 -0.13 8.01
CA ARG A 29 -12.31 -0.64 7.40
C ARG A 29 -12.80 0.22 6.24
N GLU A 30 -12.00 1.18 5.80
CA GLU A 30 -12.36 2.04 4.68
C GLU A 30 -12.56 1.23 3.41
N SER A 31 -13.65 1.50 2.70
CA SER A 31 -13.94 0.80 1.44
C SER A 31 -13.00 1.23 0.32
N ASN A 32 -12.68 0.31 -0.60
CA ASN A 32 -11.89 0.63 -1.78
C ASN A 32 -12.48 1.78 -2.63
N LEU A 33 -13.80 1.96 -2.61
CA LEU A 33 -14.46 3.05 -3.32
C LEU A 33 -14.13 4.43 -2.71
N HIS A 34 -14.11 4.53 -1.38
CA HIS A 34 -13.74 5.76 -0.69
C HIS A 34 -12.25 6.06 -0.82
N LEU A 35 -11.39 5.06 -0.61
CA LEU A 35 -9.94 5.20 -0.84
C LEU A 35 -9.66 5.69 -2.26
N ALA A 36 -10.32 5.12 -3.26
CA ALA A 36 -10.15 5.51 -4.65
C ALA A 36 -10.56 6.97 -4.91
N ARG A 37 -11.71 7.38 -4.37
CA ARG A 37 -12.20 8.76 -4.47
C ARG A 37 -11.19 9.74 -3.86
N ASP A 38 -10.72 9.43 -2.65
CA ASP A 38 -9.87 10.34 -1.87
C ASP A 38 -8.43 10.40 -2.41
N LEU A 39 -7.96 9.31 -3.02
CA LEU A 39 -6.64 9.24 -3.66
C LEU A 39 -6.65 9.65 -5.14
N GLY A 40 -7.83 9.89 -5.73
CA GLY A 40 -7.96 10.31 -7.12
C GLY A 40 -7.65 9.21 -8.14
N VAL A 41 -7.97 7.96 -7.82
CA VAL A 41 -7.71 6.78 -8.66
C VAL A 41 -8.96 5.92 -8.83
N SER A 42 -8.87 4.85 -9.63
CA SER A 42 -9.98 3.91 -9.76
C SER A 42 -10.02 2.91 -8.58
N PRO A 43 -11.20 2.37 -8.20
CA PRO A 43 -11.30 1.30 -7.22
C PRO A 43 -10.51 0.04 -7.61
N SER A 44 -10.42 -0.25 -8.91
CA SER A 44 -9.61 -1.35 -9.45
C SER A 44 -8.10 -1.12 -9.21
N THR A 45 -7.63 0.12 -9.31
CA THR A 45 -6.25 0.49 -8.98
C THR A 45 -5.96 0.21 -7.50
N VAL A 46 -6.85 0.64 -6.60
CA VAL A 46 -6.75 0.37 -5.16
C VAL A 46 -6.72 -1.12 -4.87
N SER A 47 -7.64 -1.89 -5.43
CA SER A 47 -7.71 -3.34 -5.23
C SER A 47 -6.43 -4.05 -5.69
N ARG A 48 -5.88 -3.67 -6.85
CA ARG A 48 -4.62 -4.23 -7.35
C ARG A 48 -3.44 -3.90 -6.43
N LYS A 49 -3.37 -2.66 -5.92
CA LYS A 49 -2.33 -2.20 -4.99
C LYS A 49 -2.38 -2.98 -3.68
N LEU A 50 -3.57 -3.07 -3.07
CA LEU A 50 -3.80 -3.80 -1.83
C LEU A 50 -3.44 -5.27 -1.97
N ARG A 51 -3.85 -5.91 -3.07
CA ARG A 51 -3.50 -7.30 -3.31
C ARG A 51 -1.99 -7.51 -3.38
N ARG A 52 -1.27 -6.64 -4.10
CA ARG A 52 0.19 -6.69 -4.16
C ARG A 52 0.82 -6.51 -2.77
N LEU A 53 0.34 -5.54 -1.97
CA LEU A 53 0.88 -5.25 -0.63
C LEU A 53 0.59 -6.35 0.41
N LEU A 54 -0.39 -7.23 0.18
CA LEU A 54 -0.77 -8.32 1.09
C LEU A 54 -0.19 -9.68 0.69
N ASP A 55 -0.02 -9.92 -0.62
CA ASP A 55 0.43 -11.20 -1.17
C ASP A 55 1.98 -11.31 -1.22
N GLU A 56 2.71 -10.21 -0.97
CA GLU A 56 4.18 -10.12 -0.94
C GLU A 56 4.70 -9.84 0.47
#